data_AF-A0A6B2CHR7-F1
#
_entry.id   AF-A0A6B2CHR7-F1
#
_cell.length_a   1.000
_cell.length_b   1.000
_cell.length_c   1.000
_cell.angle_alpha   90.00
_cell.angle_beta   90.00
_cell.angle_gamma   90.00
#
_symmetry.space_group_name_H-M   'P 1'
#
loop_
_entity.id
_entity.type
_entity.pdbx_description
1 polymer ?
#
loop_
_entity_poly.entity_id
_entity_poly.type
_entity_poly.pdbx_seq_one_letter_code
_entity_poly.pdbx_strand_id
1 'polypeptide(L)' 'MVNLPMPPREVYDLIREGTAIVAHPLALTEDRRIDEARQRALTMYYLASGAGGVAIGVHTTQFEV' A
#
# COMPACT_ATOMS: atom_id res chain seq x y z
N MET A 1 25.59 -11.01 -0.42
CA MET A 1 24.50 -10.16 0.10
C MET A 1 24.16 -9.15 -0.98
N VAL A 2 22.90 -9.09 -1.41
CA VAL A 2 22.44 -8.11 -2.41
C VAL A 2 22.31 -6.76 -1.70
N ASN A 3 22.97 -5.73 -2.20
CA ASN A 3 22.79 -4.37 -1.70
C ASN A 3 21.52 -3.80 -2.34
N LEU A 4 20.40 -3.88 -1.63
CA LEU A 4 19.14 -3.27 -2.08
C LEU A 4 19.20 -1.77 -1.81
N PRO A 5 18.62 -0.94 -2.71
CA PRO A 5 18.56 0.50 -2.47
C PRO A 5 17.76 0.75 -1.18
N MET A 6 18.38 1.47 -0.26
CA MET A 6 17.72 1.95 0.95
C MET A 6 16.86 3.17 0.60
N PRO A 7 15.67 3.31 1.21
CA PRO A 7 14.84 4.48 0.97
C PRO A 7 15.53 5.77 1.49
N PRO A 8 15.10 6.95 1.01
CA PRO A 8 15.59 8.23 1.51
C PRO A 8 15.46 8.36 3.04
N ARG A 9 16.29 9.21 3.64
CA ARG A 9 16.32 9.40 5.10
C ARG A 9 14.96 9.80 5.66
N GLU A 10 14.23 10.63 4.94
CA GLU A 10 12.92 11.15 5.34
C GLU A 10 11.91 10.01 5.54
N VAL A 11 12.01 8.95 4.73
CA VAL A 11 11.16 7.74 4.87
C VAL A 11 11.56 6.96 6.12
N TYR A 12 12.85 6.85 6.41
CA TYR A 12 13.33 6.19 7.64
C TYR A 12 12.84 6.90 8.89
N ASP A 13 12.95 8.23 8.91
CA ASP A 13 12.56 9.04 10.06
C ASP A 13 11.04 8.93 10.29
N LEU A 14 10.22 9.03 9.23
CA LEU A 14 8.77 8.82 9.30
C LEU A 14 8.38 7.46 9.90
N ILE A 15 9.05 6.38 9.48
CA ILE A 15 8.77 5.03 10.01
C ILE A 15 9.17 4.93 11.48
N ARG A 16 10.30 5.53 11.89
CA ARG A 16 10.79 5.51 13.28
C ARG A 16 9.94 6.35 14.23
N GLU A 17 9.37 7.44 13.75
CA GLU A 17 8.44 8.29 14.50
C GLU A 17 7.10 7.57 14.78
N GLY A 18 6.79 6.54 14.00
CA GLY A 18 5.56 5.77 14.09
C GLY A 18 4.47 6.36 13.20
N THR A 19 4.01 5.57 12.23
CA THR A 19 2.95 5.99 11.30
C THR A 19 2.04 4.82 10.92
N ALA A 20 0.85 5.12 10.42
CA ALA A 20 -0.05 4.13 9.89
C ALA A 20 0.37 3.69 8.48
N ILE A 21 0.74 2.42 8.33
CA ILE A 21 0.92 1.76 7.03
C ILE A 21 -0.30 0.87 6.81
N VAL A 22 -1.21 1.29 5.94
CA VAL A 22 -2.51 0.61 5.78
C VAL A 22 -2.41 -0.58 4.82
N ALA A 23 -3.09 -1.66 5.17
CA ALA A 23 -3.28 -2.80 4.28
C ALA A 23 -4.17 -2.41 3.09
N HIS A 24 -3.63 -2.46 1.87
CA HIS A 24 -4.36 -2.06 0.68
C HIS A 24 -5.14 -3.24 0.09
N PRO A 25 -6.49 -3.15 0.01
CA PRO A 25 -7.28 -4.20 -0.63
C PRO A 25 -7.07 -4.19 -2.15
N LEU A 26 -7.30 -5.34 -2.78
CA LEU A 26 -7.35 -5.46 -4.23
C LEU A 26 -8.79 -5.22 -4.68
N ALA A 27 -9.01 -4.13 -5.42
CA ALA A 27 -10.28 -3.87 -6.09
C ALA A 27 -10.35 -4.71 -7.37
N LEU A 28 -11.36 -5.55 -7.43
CA LEU A 28 -11.62 -6.41 -8.58
C LEU A 28 -12.96 -6.06 -9.24
N THR A 29 -13.02 -6.25 -10.55
CA THR A 29 -14.27 -6.34 -11.30
C THR A 29 -14.99 -7.65 -10.98
N GLU A 30 -16.24 -7.78 -11.42
CA GLU A 30 -17.01 -9.02 -11.28
C GLU A 30 -16.31 -10.22 -11.94
N ASP A 31 -15.56 -10.00 -13.01
CA ASP A 31 -14.74 -10.99 -13.72
C ASP A 31 -13.38 -11.29 -13.05
N ARG A 32 -13.16 -10.84 -11.81
CA ARG A 32 -11.91 -11.00 -11.06
C ARG A 32 -10.67 -10.39 -11.73
N ARG A 33 -10.85 -9.33 -12.52
CA ARG A 33 -9.75 -8.51 -13.05
C ARG A 33 -9.55 -7.29 -12.17
N ILE A 34 -8.35 -6.72 -12.16
CA ILE A 34 -8.10 -5.48 -11.40
C ILE A 34 -9.00 -4.35 -11.94
N ASP A 35 -9.72 -3.69 -11.04
CA ASP A 35 -10.43 -2.44 -11.32
C ASP A 35 -9.50 -1.27 -10.95
N GLU A 36 -8.76 -0.77 -11.93
CA GLU A 36 -7.77 0.29 -11.72
C GLU A 36 -8.39 1.60 -11.20
N ALA A 37 -9.62 1.92 -11.61
CA ALA A 37 -10.29 3.14 -11.19
C ALA A 37 -10.61 3.10 -9.70
N ARG A 38 -11.16 1.99 -9.22
CA ARG A 38 -11.41 1.77 -7.78
C ARG A 38 -10.13 1.59 -6.99
N GLN A 39 -9.13 0.90 -7.55
CA GLN A 39 -7.82 0.75 -6.92
C GLN A 39 -7.19 2.13 -6.66
N ARG A 40 -7.22 3.01 -7.66
CA ARG A 40 -6.75 4.40 -7.53
C ARG A 40 -7.56 5.17 -6.50
N ALA A 41 -8.88 5.05 -6.51
CA ALA A 41 -9.74 5.73 -5.53
C ALA A 41 -9.40 5.33 -4.09
N LEU A 42 -9.16 4.04 -3.83
CA LEU A 42 -8.73 3.54 -2.51
C LEU A 42 -7.37 4.12 -2.10
N THR A 43 -6.40 4.15 -3.01
CA THR A 43 -5.08 4.76 -2.73
C THR A 43 -5.22 6.23 -2.37
N MET A 44 -6.02 6.98 -3.14
CA MET A 44 -6.27 8.40 -2.88
C MET A 44 -7.01 8.62 -1.55
N TYR A 45 -7.95 7.75 -1.20
CA TYR A 45 -8.65 7.80 0.08
C TYR A 45 -7.68 7.64 1.25
N TYR A 46 -6.78 6.66 1.21
CA TYR A 46 -5.80 6.46 2.27
C TYR A 46 -4.78 7.59 2.37
N LEU A 47 -4.32 8.10 1.23
CA LEU A 47 -3.46 9.28 1.18
C LEU A 47 -4.16 10.50 1.84
N ALA A 48 -5.41 10.78 1.45
CA ALA A 48 -6.19 11.89 1.99
C ALA A 48 -6.53 11.71 3.47
N SER A 49 -6.58 10.47 3.96
CA SER A 49 -6.81 10.13 5.37
C SER A 49 -5.55 10.28 6.23
N GLY A 50 -4.38 10.61 5.64
CA GLY A 50 -3.13 10.81 6.36
C GLY A 50 -2.34 9.53 6.62
N ALA A 51 -2.55 8.46 5.84
CA ALA A 51 -1.69 7.28 5.93
C ALA A 51 -0.24 7.63 5.57
N GLY A 52 0.72 7.19 6.39
CA GLY A 52 2.15 7.37 6.10
C GLY A 52 2.70 6.34 5.11
N GLY A 53 1.93 5.30 4.81
CA GLY A 53 2.26 4.32 3.79
C GLY A 53 1.09 3.41 3.44
N VAL A 54 1.25 2.68 2.34
CA VAL A 54 0.26 1.73 1.83
C VAL A 54 0.97 0.40 1.55
N ALA A 55 0.55 -0.66 2.22
CA ALA A 55 1.07 -2.01 2.04
C ALA A 55 0.28 -2.74 0.95
N ILE A 56 0.97 -3.08 -0.14
CA ILE A 56 0.46 -3.87 -1.25
C ILE A 56 0.91 -5.33 -1.05
N GLY A 57 0.13 -6.32 -1.53
CA GLY A 57 0.60 -7.71 -1.48
C GLY A 57 0.33 -8.42 -0.17
N VAL A 58 -0.61 -7.93 0.64
CA VAL A 58 -0.91 -8.47 1.98
C VAL A 58 -2.10 -9.42 1.94
N HIS A 59 -2.39 -10.11 3.05
CA HIS A 59 -3.54 -11.04 3.13
C HIS A 59 -4.88 -10.35 2.78
N THR A 60 -5.04 -9.08 3.14
CA THR A 60 -6.20 -8.24 2.77
C THR A 60 -6.30 -7.95 1.26
N THR A 61 -5.20 -8.14 0.52
CA THR A 61 -5.14 -8.00 -0.94
C THR A 61 -5.60 -9.28 -1.67
N GLN A 62 -6.03 -10.33 -0.94
CA GLN A 62 -6.56 -11.59 -1.48
C GLN A 62 -5.61 -12.32 -2.44
N PHE A 63 -4.30 -12.30 -2.17
CA PHE A 63 -3.40 -13.25 -2.83
C PHE A 63 -3.82 -14.66 -2.41
N GLU A 64 -4.07 -15.54 -3.39
CA GLU A 64 -4.22 -16.97 -3.12
C GLU A 64 -3.03 -17.44 -2.26
N VAL A 65 -3.34 -18.09 -1.14
CA VAL A 65 -2.38 -18.80 -0.28
C VAL A 65 -2.56 -20.29 -0.50
#